data_AF-A0A9D6URU9-F1
#
_entry.id   AF-A0A9D6URU9-F1
#
_cell.length_a   1.000
_cell.length_b   1.000
_cell.length_c   1.000
_cell.angle_alpha   90.00
_cell.angle_beta   90.00
_cell.angle_gamma   90.00
#
_symmetry.space_group_name_H-M   'P 1'
#
loop_
_entity.id
_entity.type
_entity.pdbx_description
1 polymer ?
#
loop_
_entity_poly.entity_id
_entity_poly.type
_entity_poly.pdbx_seq_one_letter_code
_entity_poly.pdbx_strand_id
1 'polypeptide(L)'
;MLMVGNCILAGCVLLCSAGEALTVQEPGAAELEAVRAAIQRGDFETANDRCFAYGRVVLALQRAAGPAQTIPKELKYTPSPVDSSYLLVMVDQVKQMQASGDLLSTLRYAGALQQALNRERLRRQPSMALQLEEVENRLVGESRFERYLDLPLAAQLAVEAGANEKARRYSNELLLTAAAHEKAWPQKSRGEAIYRGHLVLARVDLRDGDVEAARRHLIEASGAYSNSYMVFQGPDKRLIAEFLDKGEKDAVLDYLKQCAKSWKADNGETAHWIALIEKGERPWFAKLKLK
;
A
#
# COMPACT_ATOMS: atom_id res chain seq x y z
N MET A 1 -41.35 36.58 20.94
CA MET A 1 -42.26 36.02 19.93
C MET A 1 -41.39 35.27 18.92
N LEU A 2 -41.71 33.99 18.68
CA LEU A 2 -40.88 32.92 18.10
C LEU A 2 -40.08 33.29 16.83
N MET A 3 -38.76 33.02 16.78
CA MET A 3 -38.11 31.77 16.30
C MET A 3 -38.50 31.36 14.86
N VAL A 4 -37.55 31.57 13.93
CA VAL A 4 -37.49 30.89 12.63
C VAL A 4 -36.25 30.00 12.69
N GLY A 5 -36.46 28.69 12.58
CA GLY A 5 -35.39 27.70 12.60
C GLY A 5 -35.83 26.35 12.05
N ASN A 6 -35.32 26.03 10.86
CA ASN A 6 -35.07 24.72 10.28
C ASN A 6 -36.20 23.69 10.19
N CYS A 7 -36.67 23.50 8.95
CA CYS A 7 -37.25 22.26 8.49
C CYS A 7 -36.16 21.34 7.87
N ILE A 8 -36.45 20.02 7.94
CA ILE A 8 -35.95 18.91 7.09
C ILE A 8 -34.56 18.36 7.51
N LEU A 9 -34.34 17.13 8.00
CA LEU A 9 -35.03 15.83 7.90
C LEU A 9 -34.93 15.08 9.25
N ALA A 10 -36.07 14.83 9.89
CA ALA A 10 -36.26 13.79 10.88
C ALA A 10 -37.29 12.81 10.32
N GLY A 11 -37.09 11.51 10.54
CA GLY A 11 -38.16 10.53 10.43
C GLY A 11 -37.84 9.30 9.60
N CYS A 12 -37.41 8.24 10.29
CA CYS A 12 -37.98 6.91 10.08
C CYS A 12 -38.23 6.27 11.45
N VAL A 13 -39.20 6.83 12.18
CA VAL A 13 -39.99 6.08 13.15
C VAL A 13 -41.27 5.71 12.41
N LEU A 14 -41.42 4.44 12.04
CA LEU A 14 -42.67 3.90 11.53
C LEU A 14 -43.34 3.10 12.66
N LEU A 15 -44.43 3.67 13.17
CA LEU A 15 -45.47 2.93 13.86
C LEU A 15 -46.29 2.19 12.80
N CYS A 16 -46.20 0.86 12.76
CA CYS A 16 -47.16 0.02 12.06
C CYS A 16 -47.74 -1.04 13.01
N SER A 17 -49.06 -1.06 13.03
CA SER A 17 -49.93 -2.03 13.69
C SER A 17 -49.73 -3.45 13.16
N ALA A 18 -49.84 -4.42 14.07
CA ALA A 18 -50.18 -5.83 13.86
C ALA A 18 -49.49 -6.57 12.68
N GLY A 19 -48.50 -7.40 13.03
CA GLY A 19 -48.37 -8.72 12.41
C GLY A 19 -47.42 -8.89 11.23
N GLU A 20 -46.37 -8.08 11.07
CA GLU A 20 -45.21 -8.45 10.26
C GLU A 20 -43.94 -8.04 10.99
N ALA A 21 -43.09 -9.02 11.31
CA ALA A 21 -41.78 -8.79 11.92
C ALA A 21 -40.87 -8.09 10.91
N LEU A 22 -40.87 -6.76 10.93
CA LEU A 22 -39.79 -5.95 10.36
C LEU A 22 -38.50 -6.35 11.06
N THR A 23 -37.72 -7.19 10.38
CA THR A 23 -36.37 -7.56 10.82
C THR A 23 -35.55 -6.29 10.88
N VAL A 24 -35.24 -5.83 12.09
CA VAL A 24 -34.25 -4.78 12.31
C VAL A 24 -32.94 -5.34 11.77
N GLN A 25 -32.54 -4.91 10.57
CA GLN A 25 -31.25 -5.29 10.02
C GLN A 25 -30.18 -4.78 10.98
N GLU A 26 -29.46 -5.71 11.61
CA GLU A 26 -28.38 -5.32 12.50
C GLU A 26 -27.32 -4.53 11.72
N PRO A 27 -26.88 -3.36 12.23
CA PRO A 27 -25.91 -2.53 11.54
C PRO A 27 -24.64 -3.30 11.17
N GLY A 28 -24.32 -3.34 9.88
CA GLY A 28 -23.11 -4.01 9.39
C GLY A 28 -23.23 -5.53 9.20
N ALA A 29 -24.39 -6.16 9.47
CA ALA A 29 -24.58 -7.59 9.23
C ALA A 29 -24.30 -8.01 7.78
N ALA A 30 -24.73 -7.20 6.81
CA ALA A 30 -24.45 -7.43 5.40
C ALA A 30 -22.95 -7.46 5.08
N GLU A 31 -22.14 -6.62 5.75
CA GLU A 31 -20.69 -6.61 5.56
C GLU A 31 -20.05 -7.88 6.14
N LEU A 32 -20.49 -8.36 7.30
CA LEU A 32 -19.98 -9.62 7.86
C LEU A 32 -20.35 -10.84 7.02
N GLU A 33 -21.54 -10.88 6.42
CA GLU A 33 -21.88 -11.93 5.44
C GLU A 33 -21.02 -11.83 4.18
N ALA A 34 -20.74 -10.62 3.70
CA ALA A 34 -19.84 -10.42 2.57
C ALA A 34 -18.41 -10.89 2.89
N VAL A 35 -17.91 -10.64 4.12
CA VAL A 35 -16.62 -11.17 4.60
C VAL A 35 -16.61 -12.69 4.55
N ARG A 36 -17.64 -13.35 5.12
CA ARG A 36 -17.78 -14.81 5.11
C ARG A 36 -17.76 -15.37 3.69
N ALA A 37 -18.59 -14.82 2.81
CA ALA A 37 -18.70 -15.26 1.43
C ALA A 37 -17.38 -15.08 0.66
N ALA A 38 -16.64 -13.99 0.92
CA ALA A 38 -15.34 -13.75 0.31
C ALA A 38 -14.27 -14.75 0.79
N ILE A 39 -14.22 -15.05 2.10
CA ILE A 39 -13.32 -16.08 2.65
C ILE A 39 -13.59 -17.45 2.00
N GLN A 40 -14.86 -17.83 1.83
CA GLN A 40 -15.25 -19.11 1.20
C GLN A 40 -14.81 -19.19 -0.27
N ARG A 41 -14.75 -18.07 -0.98
CA ARG A 41 -14.23 -17.98 -2.35
C ARG A 41 -12.71 -17.85 -2.43
N GLY A 42 -12.02 -17.72 -1.30
CA GLY A 42 -10.57 -17.44 -1.25
C GLY A 42 -10.20 -16.01 -1.65
N ASP A 43 -11.17 -15.09 -1.70
CA ASP A 43 -10.96 -13.69 -2.04
C ASP A 43 -10.67 -12.86 -0.77
N PHE A 44 -9.40 -12.90 -0.34
CA PHE A 44 -8.97 -12.28 0.92
C PHE A 44 -8.78 -10.76 0.82
N GLU A 45 -8.64 -10.19 -0.39
CA GLU A 45 -8.63 -8.73 -0.56
C GLU A 45 -10.04 -8.18 -0.30
N THR A 46 -11.07 -8.75 -0.95
CA THR A 46 -12.46 -8.37 -0.69
C THR A 46 -12.86 -8.64 0.76
N ALA A 47 -12.49 -9.78 1.33
CA ALA A 47 -12.78 -10.07 2.73
C ALA A 47 -12.17 -9.02 3.68
N ASN A 48 -10.92 -8.62 3.44
CA ASN A 48 -10.22 -7.61 4.22
C ASN A 48 -10.89 -6.23 4.09
N ASP A 49 -11.30 -5.82 2.89
CA ASP A 49 -11.95 -4.52 2.67
C ASP A 49 -13.34 -4.45 3.31
N ARG A 50 -14.11 -5.53 3.22
CA ARG A 50 -15.44 -5.66 3.85
C ARG A 50 -15.36 -5.66 5.38
N CYS A 51 -14.36 -6.33 5.94
CA CYS A 51 -14.11 -6.30 7.39
C CYS A 51 -13.74 -4.88 7.88
N PHE A 52 -13.01 -4.12 7.06
CA PHE A 52 -12.66 -2.74 7.39
C PHE A 52 -13.89 -1.82 7.34
N ALA A 53 -14.75 -1.99 6.33
CA ALA A 53 -16.02 -1.30 6.24
C ALA A 53 -16.92 -1.60 7.45
N TYR A 54 -17.02 -2.87 7.84
CA TYR A 54 -17.72 -3.28 9.05
C TYR A 54 -17.20 -2.57 10.31
N GLY A 55 -15.88 -2.60 10.54
CA GLY A 55 -15.27 -1.95 11.70
C GLY A 55 -15.57 -0.45 11.77
N ARG A 56 -15.67 0.24 10.63
CA ARG A 56 -16.09 1.66 10.56
C ARG A 56 -17.53 1.88 11.00
N VAL A 57 -18.45 0.98 10.64
CA VAL A 57 -19.85 1.05 11.08
C VAL A 57 -19.94 0.90 12.60
N VAL A 58 -19.30 -0.13 13.16
CA VAL A 58 -19.31 -0.36 14.62
C VAL A 58 -18.64 0.80 15.37
N LEU A 59 -17.56 1.37 14.83
CA LEU A 59 -16.89 2.52 15.43
C LEU A 59 -17.79 3.77 15.46
N ALA A 60 -18.56 4.00 14.40
CA ALA A 60 -19.51 5.10 14.36
C ALA A 60 -20.62 4.92 15.41
N LEU A 61 -21.13 3.70 15.57
CA LEU A 61 -22.12 3.37 16.61
C LEU A 61 -21.56 3.55 18.02
N GLN A 62 -20.33 3.08 18.27
CA GLN A 62 -19.68 3.26 19.57
C GLN A 62 -19.49 4.74 19.91
N ARG A 63 -19.13 5.58 18.92
CA ARG A 63 -19.00 7.03 19.14
C ARG A 63 -20.34 7.69 19.45
N ALA A 64 -21.41 7.25 18.78
CA ALA A 64 -22.76 7.75 19.04
C ALA A 64 -23.29 7.32 20.42
N ALA A 65 -22.93 6.13 20.89
CA ALA A 65 -23.32 5.60 22.20
C ALA A 65 -22.58 6.26 23.39
N GLY A 66 -21.52 7.04 23.13
CA GLY A 66 -20.70 7.67 24.16
C GLY A 66 -19.60 6.76 24.73
N PRO A 67 -18.84 7.24 25.73
CA PRO A 67 -17.74 6.47 26.32
C PRO A 67 -18.28 5.21 27.01
N ALA A 68 -17.76 4.05 26.61
CA ALA A 68 -18.13 2.77 27.21
C ALA A 68 -17.67 2.70 28.68
N GLN A 69 -18.54 2.17 29.54
CA GLN A 69 -18.23 1.90 30.94
C GLN A 69 -17.71 0.47 31.18
N THR A 70 -17.64 -0.35 30.11
CA THR A 70 -17.30 -1.78 30.18
C THR A 70 -15.89 -2.06 29.68
N ILE A 71 -15.23 -3.02 30.32
CA ILE A 71 -13.94 -3.56 29.86
C ILE A 71 -14.22 -4.50 28.68
N PRO A 72 -13.54 -4.35 27.52
CA PRO A 72 -13.72 -5.26 26.39
C PRO A 72 -13.43 -6.70 26.81
N LYS A 73 -14.30 -7.63 26.39
CA LYS A 73 -14.08 -9.06 26.60
C LYS A 73 -12.77 -9.49 25.96
N GLU A 74 -12.05 -10.34 26.68
CA GLU A 74 -10.79 -10.90 26.17
C GLU A 74 -11.05 -11.70 24.90
N LEU A 75 -10.12 -11.62 23.95
CA LEU A 75 -10.16 -12.42 22.74
C LEU A 75 -9.84 -13.87 23.14
N LYS A 76 -10.77 -14.79 22.87
CA LYS A 76 -10.48 -16.22 22.99
C LYS A 76 -9.50 -16.59 21.87
N TYR A 77 -8.21 -16.53 22.19
CA TYR A 77 -7.12 -16.81 21.26
C TYR A 77 -7.06 -18.30 20.92
N THR A 78 -7.02 -18.63 19.63
CA THR A 78 -6.57 -19.93 19.15
C THR A 78 -5.35 -19.71 18.25
N PRO A 79 -4.24 -20.45 18.45
CA PRO A 79 -3.03 -20.23 17.67
C PRO A 79 -3.11 -20.83 16.27
N SER A 80 -2.20 -20.34 15.43
CA SER A 80 -1.75 -20.79 14.10
C SER A 80 -1.98 -22.28 13.76
N PRO A 81 -2.30 -22.63 12.49
CA PRO A 81 -2.31 -21.74 11.31
C PRO A 81 -3.60 -20.92 11.15
N VAL A 82 -3.42 -19.68 10.70
CA VAL A 82 -4.52 -18.84 10.21
C VAL A 82 -4.87 -19.35 8.81
N ASP A 83 -5.92 -20.16 8.70
CA ASP A 83 -6.47 -20.64 7.43
C ASP A 83 -7.92 -20.17 7.24
N SER A 84 -8.56 -20.56 6.13
CA SER A 84 -9.95 -20.18 5.85
C SER A 84 -10.91 -20.62 6.96
N SER A 85 -10.69 -21.80 7.56
CA SER A 85 -11.54 -22.34 8.62
C SER A 85 -11.44 -21.49 9.89
N TYR A 86 -10.22 -21.13 10.28
CA TYR A 86 -9.96 -20.24 11.41
C TYR A 86 -10.61 -18.85 11.20
N LEU A 87 -10.47 -18.29 9.99
CA LEU A 87 -11.05 -16.99 9.67
C LEU A 87 -12.59 -17.01 9.74
N LEU A 88 -13.23 -18.10 9.33
CA LEU A 88 -14.68 -18.27 9.45
C LEU A 88 -15.14 -18.35 10.91
N VAL A 89 -14.37 -19.00 11.78
CA VAL A 89 -14.62 -19.01 13.23
C VAL A 89 -14.52 -17.60 13.80
N MET A 90 -13.53 -16.81 13.40
CA MET A 90 -13.43 -15.41 13.83
C MET A 90 -14.62 -14.57 13.36
N VAL A 91 -15.14 -14.78 12.15
CA VAL A 91 -16.38 -14.12 11.70
C VAL A 91 -17.55 -14.48 12.61
N ASP A 92 -17.70 -15.76 12.99
CA ASP A 92 -18.75 -16.18 13.93
C ASP A 92 -18.60 -15.55 15.32
N GLN A 93 -17.37 -15.43 15.82
CA GLN A 93 -17.10 -14.72 17.08
C GLN A 93 -17.48 -13.23 17.01
N VAL A 94 -17.18 -12.56 15.89
CA VAL A 94 -17.58 -11.16 15.69
C VAL A 94 -19.10 -11.04 15.66
N LYS A 95 -19.80 -11.93 14.94
CA LYS A 95 -21.28 -11.96 14.92
C LYS A 95 -21.88 -12.20 16.32
N GLN A 96 -21.31 -13.11 17.10
CA GLN A 96 -21.74 -13.36 18.48
C GLN A 96 -21.56 -12.12 19.37
N MET A 97 -20.45 -11.40 19.23
CA MET A 97 -20.22 -10.17 19.99
C MET A 97 -21.19 -9.05 19.57
N GLN A 98 -21.45 -8.91 18.27
CA GLN A 98 -22.44 -7.97 17.75
C GLN A 98 -23.83 -8.24 18.32
N ALA A 99 -24.29 -9.49 18.30
CA ALA A 99 -25.58 -9.90 18.85
C ALA A 99 -25.70 -9.64 20.37
N SER A 100 -24.57 -9.57 21.09
CA SER A 100 -24.57 -9.22 22.51
C SER A 100 -24.73 -7.72 22.79
N GLY A 101 -24.68 -6.86 21.77
CA GLY A 101 -24.76 -5.40 21.91
C GLY A 101 -23.48 -4.75 22.43
N ASP A 102 -22.43 -5.52 22.72
CA ASP A 102 -21.14 -5.03 23.21
C ASP A 102 -20.28 -4.50 22.06
N LEU A 103 -20.48 -3.22 21.73
CA LEU A 103 -19.81 -2.55 20.61
C LEU A 103 -18.28 -2.50 20.77
N LEU A 104 -17.77 -2.38 22.00
CA LEU A 104 -16.33 -2.27 22.24
C LEU A 104 -15.63 -3.62 22.09
N SER A 105 -16.22 -4.70 22.60
CA SER A 105 -15.77 -6.06 22.32
C SER A 105 -15.89 -6.40 20.84
N THR A 106 -16.99 -5.98 20.20
CA THR A 106 -17.19 -6.17 18.75
C THR A 106 -16.08 -5.50 17.94
N LEU A 107 -15.69 -4.26 18.25
CA LEU A 107 -14.55 -3.59 17.63
C LEU A 107 -13.23 -4.32 17.84
N ARG A 108 -12.97 -4.81 19.06
CA ARG A 108 -11.76 -5.56 19.37
C ARG A 108 -11.67 -6.85 18.54
N TYR A 109 -12.76 -7.61 18.47
CA TYR A 109 -12.83 -8.85 17.69
C TYR A 109 -12.73 -8.59 16.18
N ALA A 110 -13.41 -7.55 15.67
CA ALA A 110 -13.32 -7.14 14.27
C ALA A 110 -11.89 -6.70 13.90
N GLY A 111 -11.21 -5.98 14.78
CA GLY A 111 -9.80 -5.61 14.58
C GLY A 111 -8.86 -6.81 14.54
N ALA A 112 -9.10 -7.83 15.37
CA ALA A 112 -8.34 -9.08 15.31
C ALA A 112 -8.59 -9.86 14.01
N LEU A 113 -9.86 -9.95 13.57
CA LEU A 113 -10.23 -10.56 12.29
C LEU A 113 -9.55 -9.82 11.12
N GLN A 114 -9.55 -8.49 11.14
CA GLN A 114 -8.86 -7.68 10.13
C GLN A 114 -7.36 -8.01 10.04
N GLN A 115 -6.69 -8.15 11.18
CA GLN A 115 -5.27 -8.49 11.21
C GLN A 115 -5.01 -9.89 10.65
N ALA A 116 -5.86 -10.86 11.01
CA ALA A 116 -5.77 -12.23 10.50
C ALA A 116 -6.02 -12.30 8.99
N LEU A 117 -7.05 -11.61 8.49
CA LEU A 117 -7.34 -11.48 7.05
C LEU A 117 -6.17 -10.86 6.30
N ASN A 118 -5.60 -9.77 6.83
CA ASN A 118 -4.46 -9.11 6.21
C ASN A 118 -3.22 -10.01 6.14
N ARG A 119 -2.99 -10.86 7.16
CA ARG A 119 -1.89 -11.85 7.14
C ARG A 119 -2.10 -12.91 6.07
N GLU A 120 -3.29 -13.48 5.97
CA GLU A 120 -3.59 -14.52 4.96
C GLU A 120 -3.55 -13.94 3.54
N ARG A 121 -4.08 -12.73 3.37
CA ARG A 121 -3.99 -11.94 2.13
C ARG A 121 -2.53 -11.76 1.71
N LEU A 122 -1.65 -11.32 2.62
CA LEU A 122 -0.22 -11.14 2.36
C LEU A 122 0.50 -12.48 2.09
N ARG A 123 0.15 -13.55 2.81
CA ARG A 123 0.73 -14.89 2.61
C ARG A 123 0.45 -15.42 1.20
N ARG A 124 -0.72 -15.10 0.65
CA ARG A 124 -1.16 -15.53 -0.69
C ARG A 124 -0.76 -14.58 -1.81
N GLN A 125 -0.28 -13.38 -1.50
CA GLN A 125 0.32 -12.54 -2.54
C GLN A 125 1.57 -13.24 -3.09
N PRO A 126 1.78 -13.24 -4.41
CA PRO A 126 2.97 -13.82 -5.01
C PRO A 126 4.21 -13.17 -4.38
N SER A 127 5.19 -13.99 -3.96
CA SER A 127 6.46 -13.47 -3.45
C SER A 127 7.14 -12.62 -4.51
N MET A 128 8.01 -11.67 -4.11
CA MET A 128 8.76 -10.87 -5.09
C MET A 128 9.55 -11.74 -6.07
N ALA A 129 10.03 -12.90 -5.61
CA ALA A 129 10.69 -13.90 -6.45
C ALA A 129 9.75 -14.54 -7.49
N LEU A 130 8.51 -14.88 -7.11
CA LEU A 130 7.53 -15.42 -8.05
C LEU A 130 7.08 -14.36 -9.06
N GLN A 131 6.83 -13.12 -8.61
CA GLN A 131 6.52 -12.01 -9.54
C GLN A 131 7.68 -11.75 -10.51
N LEU A 132 8.93 -11.82 -10.01
CA LEU A 132 10.10 -11.71 -10.88
C LEU A 132 10.11 -12.82 -11.93
N GLU A 133 9.88 -14.07 -11.55
CA GLU A 133 9.83 -15.21 -12.47
C GLU A 133 8.74 -15.01 -13.55
N GLU A 134 7.56 -14.53 -13.17
CA GLU A 134 6.49 -14.21 -14.12
C GLU A 134 6.90 -13.15 -15.14
N VAL A 135 7.59 -12.09 -14.70
CA VAL A 135 8.11 -11.06 -15.62
C VAL A 135 9.23 -11.62 -16.49
N GLU A 136 10.15 -12.40 -15.91
CA GLU A 136 11.25 -13.03 -16.64
C GLU A 136 10.76 -13.96 -17.76
N ASN A 137 9.65 -14.66 -17.54
CA ASN A 137 9.01 -15.49 -18.56
C ASN A 137 8.45 -14.67 -19.73
N ARG A 138 7.90 -13.47 -19.48
CA ARG A 138 7.44 -12.57 -20.55
C ARG A 138 8.62 -12.05 -21.38
N LEU A 139 9.72 -11.69 -20.72
CA LEU A 139 10.94 -11.17 -21.34
C LEU A 139 11.58 -12.10 -22.40
N VAL A 140 11.26 -13.41 -22.42
CA VAL A 140 11.81 -14.40 -23.37
C VAL A 140 11.12 -14.36 -24.74
N GLY A 141 9.84 -14.01 -24.79
CA GLY A 141 9.03 -14.04 -26.03
C GLY A 141 8.76 -12.66 -26.64
N GLU A 142 9.23 -11.59 -26.00
CA GLU A 142 8.91 -10.22 -26.33
C GLU A 142 9.74 -9.66 -27.49
N SER A 143 9.13 -8.74 -28.25
CA SER A 143 9.87 -7.85 -29.13
C SER A 143 10.85 -6.98 -28.33
N ARG A 144 11.87 -6.41 -28.99
CA ARG A 144 12.84 -5.51 -28.33
C ARG A 144 12.16 -4.36 -27.59
N PHE A 145 11.05 -3.85 -28.12
CA PHE A 145 10.30 -2.76 -27.49
C PHE A 145 9.52 -3.23 -26.27
N GLU A 146 8.80 -4.36 -26.35
CA GLU A 146 8.08 -4.92 -25.19
C GLU A 146 9.05 -5.26 -24.06
N ARG A 147 10.17 -5.91 -24.40
CA ARG A 147 11.25 -6.18 -23.44
C ARG A 147 11.75 -4.92 -22.76
N TYR A 148 11.91 -3.85 -23.52
CA TYR A 148 12.32 -2.56 -22.99
C TYR A 148 11.29 -1.94 -22.02
N LEU A 149 10.00 -2.17 -22.25
CA LEU A 149 8.93 -1.70 -21.36
C LEU A 149 8.84 -2.52 -20.06
N ASP A 150 9.14 -3.82 -20.11
CA ASP A 150 9.04 -4.73 -18.95
C ASP A 150 10.34 -4.81 -18.12
N LEU A 151 11.50 -4.52 -18.72
CA LEU A 151 12.81 -4.48 -18.04
C LEU A 151 12.84 -3.66 -16.74
N PRO A 152 12.22 -2.47 -16.65
CA PRO A 152 12.22 -1.72 -15.41
C PRO A 152 11.46 -2.40 -14.26
N LEU A 153 10.39 -3.13 -14.57
CA LEU A 153 9.66 -3.92 -13.57
C LEU A 153 10.50 -5.13 -13.13
N ALA A 154 11.17 -5.81 -14.07
CA ALA A 154 12.07 -6.91 -13.75
C ALA A 154 13.24 -6.45 -12.84
N ALA A 155 13.87 -5.32 -13.16
CA ALA A 155 14.95 -4.75 -12.35
C ALA A 155 14.48 -4.41 -10.92
N GLN A 156 13.30 -3.79 -10.78
CA GLN A 156 12.70 -3.47 -9.48
C GLN A 156 12.39 -4.73 -8.68
N LEU A 157 11.71 -5.71 -9.28
CA LEU A 157 11.36 -6.95 -8.59
C LEU A 157 12.61 -7.75 -8.19
N ALA A 158 13.65 -7.73 -9.02
CA ALA A 158 14.91 -8.38 -8.70
C ALA A 158 15.58 -7.77 -7.46
N VAL A 159 15.62 -6.45 -7.33
CA VAL A 159 16.16 -5.84 -6.10
C VAL A 159 15.25 -6.11 -4.90
N GLU A 160 13.92 -6.08 -5.03
CA GLU A 160 13.03 -6.42 -3.90
C GLU A 160 13.09 -7.90 -3.49
N ALA A 161 13.39 -8.80 -4.43
CA ALA A 161 13.60 -10.22 -4.16
C ALA A 161 15.00 -10.54 -3.60
N GLY A 162 15.89 -9.55 -3.49
CA GLY A 162 17.28 -9.74 -3.08
C GLY A 162 18.18 -10.39 -4.13
N ALA A 163 17.70 -10.49 -5.38
CA ALA A 163 18.45 -11.03 -6.51
C ALA A 163 19.35 -9.95 -7.14
N ASN A 164 20.34 -9.48 -6.37
CA ASN A 164 21.20 -8.34 -6.72
C ASN A 164 21.88 -8.48 -8.08
N GLU A 165 22.37 -9.66 -8.45
CA GLU A 165 23.00 -9.89 -9.76
C GLU A 165 22.02 -9.72 -10.92
N LYS A 166 20.80 -10.26 -10.78
CA LYS A 166 19.73 -10.08 -11.76
C LYS A 166 19.33 -8.61 -11.87
N ALA A 167 19.21 -7.92 -10.74
CA ALA A 167 18.90 -6.49 -10.69
C ALA A 167 19.95 -5.67 -11.46
N ARG A 168 21.25 -5.92 -11.23
CA ARG A 168 22.35 -5.29 -11.99
C ARG A 168 22.24 -5.57 -13.48
N ARG A 169 21.99 -6.82 -13.86
CA ARG A 169 21.86 -7.22 -15.27
C ARG A 169 20.74 -6.45 -15.97
N TYR A 170 19.53 -6.46 -15.39
CA TYR A 170 18.38 -5.79 -15.99
C TYR A 170 18.55 -4.27 -16.03
N SER A 171 19.11 -3.66 -14.99
CA SER A 171 19.41 -2.24 -15.00
C SER A 171 20.44 -1.86 -16.05
N ASN A 172 21.54 -2.61 -16.17
CA ASN A 172 22.56 -2.33 -17.19
C ASN A 172 22.00 -2.49 -18.61
N GLU A 173 21.18 -3.52 -18.83
CA GLU A 173 20.49 -3.70 -20.11
C GLU A 173 19.55 -2.53 -20.42
N LEU A 174 18.81 -2.05 -19.42
CA LEU A 174 17.93 -0.90 -19.54
C LEU A 174 18.71 0.38 -19.92
N LEU A 175 19.86 0.63 -19.27
CA LEU A 175 20.75 1.76 -19.56
C LEU A 175 21.36 1.66 -20.96
N LEU A 176 21.83 0.48 -21.37
CA LEU A 176 22.37 0.25 -22.71
C LEU A 176 21.31 0.48 -23.78
N THR A 177 20.09 0.02 -23.55
CA THR A 177 18.98 0.19 -24.49
C THR A 177 18.58 1.67 -24.59
N ALA A 178 18.54 2.38 -23.47
CA ALA A 178 18.28 3.83 -23.44
C ALA A 178 19.40 4.64 -24.13
N ALA A 179 20.65 4.17 -24.09
CA ALA A 179 21.79 4.79 -24.76
C ALA A 179 21.75 4.58 -26.28
N ALA A 180 21.33 3.41 -26.74
CA ALA A 180 21.21 3.08 -28.17
C ALA A 180 20.20 3.97 -28.92
N HIS A 181 19.25 4.58 -28.20
CA HIS A 181 18.34 5.62 -28.69
C HIS A 181 17.60 5.27 -29.99
N GLU A 182 16.53 4.47 -29.87
CA GLU A 182 15.58 4.27 -30.96
C GLU A 182 14.67 5.49 -31.12
N LYS A 183 14.78 6.20 -32.26
CA LYS A 183 13.96 7.39 -32.56
C LYS A 183 12.46 7.13 -32.55
N ALA A 184 12.03 5.88 -32.78
CA ALA A 184 10.63 5.50 -32.78
C ALA A 184 10.02 5.42 -31.38
N TRP A 185 10.83 5.34 -30.32
CA TRP A 185 10.33 5.17 -28.96
C TRP A 185 10.01 6.51 -28.30
N PRO A 186 8.97 6.57 -27.43
CA PRO A 186 8.63 7.80 -26.74
C PRO A 186 9.79 8.33 -25.88
N GLN A 187 10.15 9.61 -26.00
CA GLN A 187 11.26 10.21 -25.25
C GLN A 187 11.13 10.02 -23.72
N LYS A 188 9.91 10.07 -23.19
CA LYS A 188 9.64 9.86 -21.76
C LYS A 188 9.97 8.44 -21.28
N SER A 189 9.83 7.43 -22.15
CA SER A 189 10.25 6.06 -21.84
C SER A 189 11.76 5.97 -21.65
N ARG A 190 12.54 6.73 -22.43
CA ARG A 190 14.00 6.81 -22.30
C ARG A 190 14.42 7.41 -20.97
N GLY A 191 13.80 8.52 -20.57
CA GLY A 191 14.09 9.11 -19.26
C GLY A 191 13.72 8.18 -18.12
N GLU A 192 12.62 7.43 -18.25
CA GLU A 192 12.24 6.40 -17.27
C GLU A 192 13.23 5.25 -17.21
N ALA A 193 13.72 4.77 -18.36
CA ALA A 193 14.74 3.73 -18.41
C ALA A 193 16.03 4.13 -17.70
N ILE A 194 16.52 5.35 -17.98
CA ILE A 194 17.72 5.89 -17.32
C ILE A 194 17.48 6.04 -15.82
N TYR A 195 16.35 6.65 -15.44
CA TYR A 195 15.98 6.85 -14.05
C TYR A 195 15.91 5.53 -13.26
N ARG A 196 15.14 4.55 -13.75
CA ARG A 196 14.92 3.28 -13.05
C ARG A 196 16.17 2.40 -13.03
N GLY A 197 16.93 2.39 -14.12
CA GLY A 197 18.20 1.66 -14.20
C GLY A 197 19.17 2.11 -13.11
N HIS A 198 19.42 3.42 -13.03
CA HIS A 198 20.28 3.99 -12.00
C HIS A 198 19.70 3.88 -10.59
N LEU A 199 18.39 4.03 -10.41
CA LEU A 199 17.76 3.85 -9.10
C LEU A 199 18.00 2.45 -8.54
N VAL A 200 17.79 1.41 -9.35
CA VAL A 200 18.01 0.03 -8.93
C VAL A 200 19.49 -0.22 -8.66
N LEU A 201 20.40 0.26 -9.51
CA LEU A 201 21.84 0.12 -9.27
C LEU A 201 22.28 0.81 -7.97
N ALA A 202 21.76 2.01 -7.68
CA ALA A 202 22.02 2.71 -6.43
C ALA A 202 21.63 1.87 -5.21
N ARG A 203 20.45 1.22 -5.25
CA ARG A 203 19.99 0.35 -4.16
C ARG A 203 20.86 -0.90 -4.01
N VAL A 204 21.26 -1.51 -5.13
CA VAL A 204 22.12 -2.69 -5.08
C VAL A 204 23.49 -2.31 -4.49
N ASP A 205 24.09 -1.21 -4.94
CA ASP A 205 25.38 -0.73 -4.42
C ASP A 205 25.32 -0.35 -2.94
N LEU A 206 24.24 0.31 -2.47
CA LEU A 206 24.04 0.58 -1.04
C LEU A 206 23.98 -0.70 -0.19
N ARG A 207 23.33 -1.74 -0.70
CA ARG A 207 23.18 -3.02 -0.01
C ARG A 207 24.50 -3.78 0.05
N ASP A 208 25.27 -3.71 -1.03
CA ASP A 208 26.61 -4.31 -1.11
C ASP A 208 27.66 -3.47 -0.34
N GLY A 209 27.30 -2.25 0.09
CA GLY A 209 28.14 -1.38 0.91
C GLY A 209 28.99 -0.37 0.12
N ASP A 210 28.86 -0.32 -1.20
CA ASP A 210 29.53 0.68 -2.05
C ASP A 210 28.71 1.97 -2.11
N VAL A 211 28.82 2.76 -1.04
CA VAL A 211 28.05 4.01 -0.91
C VAL A 211 28.46 5.06 -1.96
N GLU A 212 29.72 5.06 -2.40
CA GLU A 212 30.19 5.97 -3.44
C GLU A 212 29.58 5.66 -4.81
N ALA A 213 29.50 4.38 -5.19
CA ALA A 213 28.81 3.98 -6.40
C ALA A 213 27.32 4.30 -6.34
N ALA A 214 26.69 4.05 -5.19
CA ALA A 214 25.30 4.42 -5.00
C ALA A 214 25.04 5.92 -5.17
N ARG A 215 25.89 6.79 -4.59
CA ARG A 215 25.79 8.25 -4.76
C ARG A 215 25.85 8.65 -6.23
N ARG A 216 26.79 8.10 -7.00
CA ARG A 216 26.91 8.39 -8.44
C ARG A 216 25.63 8.02 -9.18
N HIS A 217 25.08 6.85 -8.91
CA HIS A 217 23.83 6.43 -9.51
C HIS A 217 22.63 7.29 -9.08
N LEU A 218 22.59 7.77 -7.83
CA LEU A 218 21.53 8.68 -7.39
C LEU A 218 21.52 10.00 -8.18
N ILE A 219 22.70 10.54 -8.49
CA ILE A 219 22.88 11.76 -9.30
C ILE A 219 22.39 11.52 -10.74
N GLU A 220 22.76 10.39 -11.34
CA GLU A 220 22.30 10.07 -12.70
C GLU A 220 20.78 9.87 -12.75
N ALA A 221 20.22 9.22 -11.73
CA ALA A 221 18.77 9.07 -11.60
C ALA A 221 18.08 10.44 -11.47
N SER A 222 18.54 11.33 -10.59
CA SER A 222 17.93 12.67 -10.45
C SER A 222 18.03 13.50 -11.72
N GLY A 223 19.12 13.38 -12.48
CA GLY A 223 19.30 14.02 -13.79
C GLY A 223 18.26 13.57 -14.83
N ALA A 224 17.88 12.29 -14.81
CA ALA A 224 16.89 11.73 -15.73
C ALA A 224 15.43 11.98 -15.30
N TYR A 225 15.18 12.32 -14.03
CA TYR A 225 13.84 12.39 -13.44
C TYR A 225 12.87 13.28 -14.22
N SER A 226 13.26 14.50 -14.58
CA SER A 226 12.40 15.46 -15.31
C SER A 226 11.93 14.95 -16.67
N ASN A 227 12.73 14.08 -17.29
CA ASN A 227 12.47 13.47 -18.59
C ASN A 227 11.82 12.09 -18.50
N SER A 228 11.42 11.65 -17.31
CA SER A 228 10.73 10.37 -17.11
C SER A 228 9.22 10.56 -16.86
N TYR A 229 8.47 9.45 -16.80
CA TYR A 229 7.12 9.42 -16.26
C TYR A 229 7.08 9.50 -14.72
N MET A 230 8.22 9.41 -14.05
CA MET A 230 8.31 9.47 -12.58
C MET A 230 7.94 10.83 -12.00
N VAL A 231 7.94 11.88 -12.82
CA VAL A 231 7.41 13.21 -12.45
C VAL A 231 5.95 13.18 -11.97
N PHE A 232 5.19 12.12 -12.27
CA PHE A 232 3.83 11.90 -11.79
C PHE A 232 3.76 11.02 -10.53
N GLN A 233 4.77 10.17 -10.30
CA GLN A 233 4.80 9.24 -9.16
C GLN A 233 5.48 9.85 -7.93
N GLY A 234 6.46 10.73 -8.14
CA GLY A 234 7.28 11.31 -7.08
C GLY A 234 8.64 10.64 -6.94
N PRO A 235 9.50 11.20 -6.08
CA PRO A 235 10.79 10.60 -5.72
C PRO A 235 10.60 9.21 -5.08
N ASP A 236 11.57 8.32 -5.25
CA ASP A 236 11.51 6.99 -4.65
C ASP A 236 11.80 7.03 -3.14
N LYS A 237 10.73 6.85 -2.38
CA LYS A 237 10.74 6.89 -0.90
C LYS A 237 11.56 5.76 -0.28
N ARG A 238 11.68 4.60 -0.94
CA ARG A 238 12.48 3.46 -0.43
C ARG A 238 13.95 3.77 -0.56
N LEU A 239 14.36 4.26 -1.73
CA LEU A 239 15.73 4.71 -1.98
C LEU A 239 16.15 5.78 -0.97
N ILE A 240 15.31 6.79 -0.75
CA ILE A 240 15.57 7.84 0.24
C ILE A 240 15.78 7.24 1.64
N ALA A 241 14.89 6.33 2.07
CA ALA A 241 15.02 5.68 3.36
C ALA A 241 16.32 4.87 3.47
N GLU A 242 16.70 4.11 2.43
CA GLU A 242 17.92 3.31 2.38
C GLU A 242 19.19 4.18 2.47
N PHE A 243 19.24 5.33 1.77
CA PHE A 243 20.36 6.28 1.90
C PHE A 243 20.42 6.91 3.32
N LEU A 244 19.29 7.33 3.88
CA LEU A 244 19.25 7.88 5.24
C LEU A 244 19.72 6.86 6.29
N ASP A 245 19.37 5.57 6.12
CA ASP A 245 19.85 4.49 6.99
C ASP A 245 21.38 4.29 6.93
N LYS A 246 22.03 4.75 5.86
CA LYS A 246 23.49 4.76 5.71
C LYS A 246 24.13 6.09 6.15
N GLY A 247 23.35 7.04 6.66
CA GLY A 247 23.83 8.36 7.07
C GLY A 247 24.00 9.35 5.91
N GLU A 248 23.50 9.02 4.72
CA GLU A 248 23.75 9.76 3.49
C GLU A 248 22.77 10.90 3.25
N LYS A 249 22.77 11.83 4.21
CA LYS A 249 21.86 12.97 4.24
C LYS A 249 22.02 13.90 3.04
N ASP A 250 23.24 14.31 2.71
CA ASP A 250 23.47 15.34 1.69
C ASP A 250 23.05 14.85 0.29
N ALA A 251 23.37 13.60 -0.03
CA ALA A 251 22.95 12.94 -1.27
C ALA A 251 21.42 12.90 -1.41
N VAL A 252 20.71 12.59 -0.32
CA VAL A 252 19.23 12.59 -0.28
C VAL A 252 18.67 14.00 -0.49
N LEU A 253 19.25 15.01 0.16
CA LEU A 253 18.79 16.39 0.02
C LEU A 253 18.93 16.87 -1.43
N ASP A 254 20.04 16.58 -2.08
CA ASP A 254 20.27 16.97 -3.48
C ASP A 254 19.32 16.25 -4.43
N TYR A 255 19.12 14.95 -4.24
CA TYR A 255 18.14 14.16 -4.99
C TYR A 255 16.72 14.73 -4.84
N LEU A 256 16.28 15.00 -3.61
CA LEU A 256 14.95 15.57 -3.33
C LEU A 256 14.78 16.95 -3.97
N LYS A 257 15.77 17.84 -3.82
CA LYS A 257 15.76 19.18 -4.45
C LYS A 257 15.66 19.09 -5.96
N GLN A 258 16.29 18.11 -6.59
CA GLN A 258 16.23 17.94 -8.04
C GLN A 258 14.87 17.38 -8.48
N CYS A 259 14.33 16.38 -7.79
CA CYS A 259 13.01 15.84 -8.11
C CYS A 259 11.89 16.88 -7.89
N ALA A 260 11.99 17.71 -6.84
CA ALA A 260 11.00 18.75 -6.51
C ALA A 260 10.76 19.73 -7.67
N LYS A 261 11.78 20.02 -8.49
CA LYS A 261 11.67 20.91 -9.66
C LYS A 261 10.66 20.43 -10.71
N SER A 262 10.36 19.14 -10.76
CA SER A 262 9.53 18.53 -11.80
C SER A 262 8.38 17.67 -11.28
N TRP A 263 8.36 17.34 -9.98
CA TRP A 263 7.30 16.52 -9.41
C TRP A 263 5.96 17.27 -9.41
N LYS A 264 4.99 16.77 -10.18
CA LYS A 264 3.71 17.44 -10.42
C LYS A 264 2.75 17.41 -9.24
N ALA A 265 2.89 16.42 -8.37
CA ALA A 265 2.01 16.20 -7.23
C ALA A 265 2.72 16.49 -5.89
N ASP A 266 3.77 17.33 -5.91
CA ASP A 266 4.58 17.58 -4.72
C ASP A 266 3.76 18.10 -3.54
N ASN A 267 2.86 19.07 -3.76
CA ASN A 267 2.01 19.64 -2.70
C ASN A 267 2.77 20.04 -1.41
N GLY A 268 4.06 20.38 -1.52
CA GLY A 268 4.92 20.70 -0.38
C GLY A 268 5.53 19.50 0.36
N GLU A 269 5.32 18.27 -0.12
CA GLU A 269 5.88 17.04 0.49
C GLU A 269 7.42 17.07 0.49
N THR A 270 8.08 17.39 -0.63
CA THR A 270 9.55 17.45 -0.68
C THR A 270 10.11 18.51 0.25
N ALA A 271 9.51 19.70 0.29
CA ALA A 271 9.94 20.78 1.17
C ALA A 271 9.83 20.37 2.66
N HIS A 272 8.73 19.69 3.01
CA HIS A 272 8.55 19.15 4.35
C HIS A 272 9.60 18.08 4.69
N TRP A 273 9.86 17.13 3.79
CA TRP A 273 10.86 16.09 4.01
C TRP A 273 12.28 16.66 4.13
N ILE A 274 12.64 17.62 3.28
CA ILE A 274 13.93 18.33 3.33
C ILE A 274 14.10 18.98 4.69
N ALA A 275 13.10 19.72 5.18
CA ALA A 275 13.18 20.40 6.48
C ALA A 275 13.35 19.42 7.66
N LEU A 276 12.71 18.25 7.62
CA LEU A 276 12.89 17.21 8.64
C LEU A 276 14.31 16.64 8.60
N ILE A 277 14.79 16.28 7.41
CA ILE A 277 16.14 15.72 7.21
C ILE A 277 17.21 16.73 7.64
N GLU A 278 17.03 18.01 7.34
CA GLU A 278 17.93 19.09 7.76
C GLU A 278 18.06 19.18 9.28
N LYS A 279 16.97 18.95 10.03
CA LYS A 279 16.95 18.88 11.50
C LYS A 279 17.50 17.56 12.08
N GLY A 280 17.85 16.60 11.23
CA GLY A 280 18.26 15.26 11.66
C GLY A 280 17.08 14.35 12.02
N GLU A 281 15.86 14.75 11.66
CA GLU A 281 14.66 13.95 11.84
C GLU A 281 14.40 13.05 10.63
N ARG A 282 13.78 11.89 10.85
CA ARG A 282 13.44 10.96 9.76
C ARG A 282 12.02 11.24 9.23
N PRO A 283 11.86 11.57 7.94
CA PRO A 283 10.53 11.73 7.37
C PRO A 283 9.71 10.44 7.42
N TRP A 284 8.43 10.56 7.75
CA TRP A 284 7.49 9.47 7.57
C TRP A 284 6.98 9.45 6.13
N PHE A 285 7.39 8.44 5.38
CA PHE A 285 6.87 8.20 4.04
C PHE A 285 5.61 7.34 4.14
N ALA A 286 4.42 7.95 4.00
CA ALA A 286 3.19 7.18 3.93
C ALA A 286 3.28 6.12 2.80
N LYS A 287 2.96 4.86 3.11
CA LYS A 287 3.03 3.73 2.16
C LYS A 287 2.12 3.99 0.95
N LEU A 288 2.72 4.26 -0.21
CA LEU A 288 2.05 4.09 -1.49
C LEU A 288 2.03 2.59 -1.82
N LYS A 289 0.85 2.04 -2.13
CA LYS A 289 0.72 0.73 -2.77
C LYS A 289 1.50 0.83 -4.09
N LEU A 290 2.41 -0.12 -4.36
CA LEU A 290 2.87 -0.35 -5.74
C LEU A 290 1.60 -0.64 -6.55
N LYS A 291 1.29 0.19 -7.54
CA LYS A 291 0.31 -0.13 -8.56
C LYS A 291 1.03 -0.85 -9.68
#